data_AF-N1WKC8-F1
#
_entry.id   AF-N1WKC8-F1
#
_cell.length_a   1.000
_cell.length_b   1.000
_cell.length_c   1.000
_cell.angle_alpha   90.00
_cell.angle_beta   90.00
_cell.angle_gamma   90.00
#
_symmetry.space_group_name_H-M   'P 1'
#
loop_
_entity.id
_entity.type
_entity.pdbx_description
1 polymer ?
#
loop_
_entity_poly.entity_id
_entity_poly.type
_entity_poly.pdbx_seq_one_letter_code
_entity_poly.pdbx_strand_id
1 'polypeptide(L)'
;MFGLKISTNRNTESFFSDLLLAFNRVGVFFWICFLTPILSLQSNSRAPRAVNAAPGSVLFSKSKEVRLEEEKLFIHCENLCSIKAVYRIHSEQKGRYLFYFVLPASATLEILHNRNGISSVSKAEKSIKELSPYLKELADSMKEQKKYPEHKVYDTPHVAEFQLNLEKGIQEVEIGYVMRPGQNETGFGYLSFGDPDFWGVIEYDLWPAKEWISKNFRLTFEMSLPENRRFFFWGRRNLTCFDLGKNDYKTKELNPEHSSARSDKRVFRFQFGSEFPDILRCTYDLDGPLYR
;
A
#
# COMPACT_ATOMS: atom_id res chain seq x y z
N MET A 1 -93.16 -48.99 27.37
CA MET A 1 -91.81 -49.44 26.97
C MET A 1 -91.36 -48.59 25.79
N PHE A 2 -90.66 -47.48 26.04
CA PHE A 2 -89.82 -46.74 25.07
C PHE A 2 -88.85 -45.90 25.91
N GLY A 3 -87.59 -46.32 25.95
CA GLY A 3 -86.50 -45.58 26.58
C GLY A 3 -85.59 -45.03 25.49
N LEU A 4 -85.51 -43.70 25.39
CA LEU A 4 -84.55 -43.01 24.53
C LEU A 4 -83.25 -42.84 25.32
N LYS A 5 -82.19 -43.52 24.84
CA LYS A 5 -80.83 -43.45 25.36
C LYS A 5 -80.05 -42.45 24.51
N ILE A 6 -79.54 -41.40 25.14
CA ILE A 6 -78.69 -40.38 24.51
C ILE A 6 -77.32 -41.00 24.23
N SER A 7 -76.88 -40.95 22.98
CA SER A 7 -75.54 -41.32 22.53
C SER A 7 -74.69 -40.05 22.36
N THR A 8 -73.67 -39.90 23.21
CA THR A 8 -72.64 -38.87 23.08
C THR A 8 -71.59 -39.30 22.05
N ASN A 9 -71.53 -38.58 20.93
CA ASN A 9 -70.58 -38.86 19.85
C ASN A 9 -69.24 -38.14 20.13
N ARG A 10 -68.20 -38.93 20.47
CA ARG A 10 -66.79 -38.50 20.49
C ARG A 10 -66.30 -38.42 19.05
N ASN A 11 -66.15 -37.24 18.47
CA ASN A 11 -65.50 -37.08 17.17
C ASN A 11 -64.83 -35.71 16.96
N THR A 12 -64.43 -35.03 18.05
CA THR A 12 -63.81 -33.70 17.99
C THR A 12 -62.30 -33.69 18.29
N GLU A 13 -61.71 -34.82 18.68
CA GLU A 13 -60.29 -34.86 19.07
C GLU A 13 -59.32 -35.15 17.90
N SER A 14 -59.76 -35.77 16.80
CA SER A 14 -58.84 -36.07 15.68
C SER A 14 -58.67 -34.92 14.68
N PHE A 15 -59.51 -33.89 14.73
CA PHE A 15 -59.42 -32.77 13.77
C PHE A 15 -58.39 -31.72 14.20
N PHE A 16 -58.14 -31.61 15.52
CA PHE A 16 -57.17 -30.65 16.06
C PHE A 16 -55.71 -31.12 15.98
N SER A 17 -55.44 -32.44 15.99
CA SER A 17 -54.06 -32.95 15.87
C SER A 17 -53.49 -32.75 14.47
N ASP A 18 -54.30 -32.92 13.44
CA ASP A 18 -53.87 -32.78 12.04
C ASP A 18 -53.72 -31.31 11.62
N LEU A 19 -54.50 -30.41 12.21
CA LEU A 19 -54.38 -28.96 12.00
C LEU A 19 -53.09 -28.37 12.64
N LEU A 20 -52.70 -28.88 13.82
CA LEU A 20 -51.49 -28.45 14.53
C LEU A 20 -50.19 -28.95 13.85
N LEU A 21 -50.22 -30.14 13.24
CA LEU A 21 -49.10 -30.67 12.44
C LEU A 21 -48.92 -29.90 11.12
N ALA A 22 -49.99 -29.41 10.51
CA ALA A 22 -49.93 -28.56 9.32
C ALA A 22 -49.37 -27.16 9.64
N PHE A 23 -49.77 -26.55 10.76
CA PHE A 23 -49.27 -25.23 11.17
C PHE A 23 -47.78 -25.21 11.51
N ASN A 24 -47.24 -26.29 12.08
CA ASN A 24 -45.80 -26.40 12.34
C ASN A 24 -44.95 -26.56 11.07
N ARG A 25 -45.50 -27.09 9.97
CA ARG A 25 -44.79 -27.17 8.69
C ARG A 25 -44.84 -25.86 7.89
N VAL A 26 -45.93 -25.10 7.98
CA VAL A 26 -46.09 -23.83 7.26
C VAL A 26 -45.37 -22.67 7.96
N GLY A 27 -45.38 -22.63 9.30
CA GLY A 27 -44.67 -21.60 10.08
C GLY A 27 -43.14 -21.64 9.90
N VAL A 28 -42.56 -22.84 9.77
CA VAL A 28 -41.12 -23.02 9.50
C VAL A 28 -40.77 -22.56 8.08
N PHE A 29 -41.63 -22.83 7.09
CA PHE A 29 -41.43 -22.34 5.72
C PHE A 29 -41.54 -20.81 5.62
N PHE A 30 -42.48 -20.20 6.34
CA PHE A 30 -42.63 -18.74 6.36
C PHE A 30 -41.44 -18.04 7.03
N TRP A 31 -40.86 -18.62 8.08
CA TRP A 31 -39.65 -18.10 8.72
C TRP A 31 -38.40 -18.22 7.83
N ILE A 32 -38.25 -19.33 7.09
CA ILE A 32 -37.13 -19.53 6.15
C ILE A 32 -37.21 -18.54 4.97
N CYS A 33 -38.41 -18.20 4.50
CA CYS A 33 -38.59 -17.24 3.39
C CYS A 33 -38.51 -15.76 3.82
N PHE A 34 -38.79 -15.42 5.09
CA PHE A 34 -38.69 -14.03 5.58
C PHE A 34 -37.33 -13.67 6.20
N LEU A 35 -36.49 -14.65 6.56
CA LEU A 35 -35.11 -14.40 7.02
C LEU A 35 -34.08 -14.40 5.88
N THR A 36 -34.44 -14.86 4.68
CA THR A 36 -33.52 -14.92 3.53
C THR A 36 -33.28 -13.60 2.77
N PRO A 37 -34.11 -12.52 2.82
CA PRO A 37 -33.78 -11.30 2.10
C PRO A 37 -32.91 -10.31 2.90
N ILE A 38 -32.64 -10.56 4.19
CA ILE A 38 -31.85 -9.62 5.03
C ILE A 38 -30.33 -9.87 4.89
N LEU A 39 -29.94 -11.03 4.34
CA LEU A 39 -28.57 -11.32 3.94
C LEU A 39 -28.46 -11.23 2.41
N SER A 40 -28.83 -10.09 1.82
CA SER A 40 -28.17 -9.70 0.58
C SER A 40 -26.72 -9.36 0.94
N LEU A 41 -25.88 -10.38 1.19
CA LEU A 41 -24.45 -10.23 1.01
C LEU A 41 -24.32 -9.69 -0.41
N GLN A 42 -23.94 -8.43 -0.54
CA GLN A 42 -23.50 -7.90 -1.81
C GLN A 42 -22.25 -8.70 -2.17
N SER A 43 -22.45 -9.83 -2.85
CA SER A 43 -21.37 -10.58 -3.45
C SER A 43 -20.73 -9.62 -4.44
N ASN A 44 -19.49 -9.22 -4.14
CA ASN A 44 -18.71 -8.37 -5.02
C ASN A 44 -18.32 -9.25 -6.23
N SER A 45 -19.20 -9.29 -7.23
CA SER A 45 -19.07 -10.14 -8.43
C SER A 45 -18.04 -9.59 -9.44
N ARG A 46 -17.31 -8.55 -9.05
CA ARG A 46 -16.21 -7.98 -9.83
C ARG A 46 -14.96 -8.84 -9.68
N ALA A 47 -14.28 -9.10 -10.79
CA ALA A 47 -12.96 -9.74 -10.77
C ALA A 47 -11.98 -8.94 -9.88
N PRO A 48 -11.07 -9.61 -9.15
CA PRO A 48 -10.02 -8.96 -8.38
C PRO A 48 -9.24 -7.97 -9.25
N ARG A 49 -8.94 -6.79 -8.73
CA ARG A 49 -8.09 -5.81 -9.39
C ARG A 49 -6.74 -5.74 -8.70
N ALA A 50 -5.70 -5.79 -9.53
CA ALA A 50 -4.37 -5.41 -9.13
C ALA A 50 -3.98 -4.12 -9.89
N VAL A 51 -3.58 -3.10 -9.12
CA VAL A 51 -3.24 -1.77 -9.60
C VAL A 51 -1.80 -1.47 -9.20
N ASN A 52 -0.95 -1.35 -10.22
CA ASN A 52 0.44 -0.96 -10.02
C ASN A 52 0.52 0.56 -9.98
N ALA A 53 0.92 1.10 -8.83
CA ALA A 53 1.53 2.42 -8.76
C ALA A 53 3.00 2.28 -9.15
N ALA A 54 3.58 3.27 -9.83
CA ALA A 54 5.02 3.26 -10.02
C ALA A 54 5.75 3.39 -8.67
N PRO A 55 7.04 3.03 -8.58
CA PRO A 55 7.80 3.21 -7.35
C PRO A 55 8.13 4.68 -7.08
N GLY A 56 8.43 5.02 -5.83
CA GLY A 56 9.28 6.17 -5.51
C GLY A 56 10.75 5.83 -5.78
N SER A 57 11.63 6.82 -5.83
CA SER A 57 13.06 6.57 -6.02
C SER A 57 13.90 7.40 -5.06
N VAL A 58 15.06 6.88 -4.66
CA VAL A 58 16.06 7.63 -3.93
C VAL A 58 16.59 8.82 -4.73
N LEU A 59 17.02 9.87 -4.01
CA LEU A 59 17.71 11.00 -4.61
C LEU A 59 18.96 10.54 -5.38
N PHE A 60 19.14 11.07 -6.58
CA PHE A 60 20.30 10.77 -7.41
C PHE A 60 21.09 12.04 -7.78
N SER A 61 22.42 11.91 -7.78
CA SER A 61 23.36 12.92 -8.29
C SER A 61 24.41 12.26 -9.16
N LYS A 62 24.72 12.90 -10.30
CA LYS A 62 25.80 12.46 -11.20
C LYS A 62 27.17 13.00 -10.79
N SER A 63 27.23 13.98 -9.89
CA SER A 63 28.48 14.62 -9.51
C SER A 63 29.32 13.69 -8.62
N LYS A 64 30.61 13.53 -8.94
CA LYS A 64 31.57 12.76 -8.13
C LYS A 64 32.02 13.49 -6.87
N GLU A 65 31.66 14.76 -6.75
CA GLU A 65 32.05 15.64 -5.64
C GLU A 65 31.05 15.64 -4.50
N VAL A 66 29.92 14.95 -4.66
CA VAL A 66 28.92 14.77 -3.62
C VAL A 66 28.76 13.28 -3.33
N ARG A 67 28.54 12.95 -2.07
CA ARG A 67 28.29 11.58 -1.61
C ARG A 67 27.14 11.53 -0.64
N LEU A 68 26.37 10.46 -0.70
CA LEU A 68 25.28 10.21 0.23
C LEU A 68 25.81 9.47 1.47
N GLU A 69 25.72 10.10 2.64
CA GLU A 69 26.16 9.53 3.92
C GLU A 69 25.02 8.86 4.69
N GLU A 70 23.81 9.40 4.62
CA GLU A 70 22.66 8.88 5.35
C GLU A 70 21.38 9.21 4.60
N GLU A 71 20.44 8.26 4.58
CA GLU A 71 19.05 8.48 4.19
C GLU A 71 18.13 8.00 5.31
N LYS A 72 17.19 8.86 5.69
CA LYS A 72 16.07 8.49 6.57
C LYS A 72 14.78 8.64 5.81
N LEU A 73 14.18 7.52 5.45
CA LEU A 73 12.94 7.45 4.71
C LEU A 73 11.78 7.19 5.68
N PHE A 74 10.81 8.10 5.70
CA PHE A 74 9.59 8.02 6.48
C PHE A 74 8.40 7.90 5.54
N ILE A 75 7.63 6.83 5.68
CA ILE A 75 6.42 6.58 4.91
C ILE A 75 5.24 6.50 5.87
N HIS A 76 4.23 7.33 5.66
CA HIS A 76 2.99 7.28 6.40
C HIS A 76 1.83 7.05 5.44
N CYS A 77 1.11 5.93 5.59
CA CYS A 77 0.08 5.52 4.63
C CYS A 77 -1.29 5.38 5.26
N GLU A 78 -2.21 6.17 4.72
CA GLU A 78 -3.65 6.03 4.93
C GLU A 78 -4.30 5.70 3.57
N ASN A 79 -5.10 6.61 3.01
CA ASN A 79 -5.60 6.54 1.63
C ASN A 79 -4.55 7.00 0.60
N LEU A 80 -3.70 7.93 1.04
CA LEU A 80 -2.51 8.39 0.33
C LEU A 80 -1.32 8.15 1.25
N CYS A 81 -0.15 8.00 0.64
CA CYS A 81 1.10 7.86 1.35
C CYS A 81 1.87 9.18 1.32
N SER A 82 2.10 9.75 2.50
CA SER A 82 3.03 10.85 2.69
C SER A 82 4.43 10.29 2.82
N ILE A 83 5.33 10.72 1.95
CA ILE A 83 6.73 10.32 1.92
C ILE A 83 7.59 11.50 2.32
N LYS A 84 8.48 11.28 3.28
CA LYS A 84 9.49 12.24 3.71
C LYS A 84 10.84 11.54 3.74
N ALA A 85 11.79 12.03 2.96
CA ALA A 85 13.15 11.53 2.94
C ALA A 85 14.12 12.61 3.40
N VAL A 86 14.97 12.29 4.37
CA VAL A 86 16.00 13.18 4.90
C VAL A 86 17.36 12.63 4.50
N TYR A 87 18.09 13.39 3.71
CA TYR A 87 19.39 13.03 3.16
C TYR A 87 20.49 13.81 3.86
N ARG A 88 21.58 13.13 4.24
CA ARG A 88 22.84 13.77 4.60
C ARG A 88 23.82 13.61 3.46
N ILE A 89 24.12 14.73 2.81
CA ILE A 89 24.96 14.77 1.63
C ILE A 89 26.29 15.43 2.01
N HIS A 90 27.38 14.71 1.81
CA HIS A 90 28.73 15.26 1.93
C HIS A 90 29.16 15.88 0.60
N SER A 91 29.58 17.14 0.63
CA SER A 91 30.15 17.84 -0.53
C SER A 91 31.65 18.07 -0.32
N GLU A 92 32.48 17.60 -1.24
CA GLU A 92 33.94 17.74 -1.18
C GLU A 92 34.38 19.20 -1.39
N GLN A 93 33.62 19.94 -2.21
CA GLN A 93 33.82 21.36 -2.47
C GLN A 93 32.50 22.13 -2.43
N LYS A 94 32.60 23.45 -2.29
CA LYS A 94 31.45 24.34 -2.42
C LYS A 94 31.05 24.41 -3.89
N GLY A 95 29.78 24.20 -4.19
CA GLY A 95 29.32 24.17 -5.58
C GLY A 95 27.81 24.13 -5.72
N ARG A 96 27.36 24.29 -6.97
CA ARG A 96 25.96 24.11 -7.36
C ARG A 96 25.81 22.75 -8.02
N TYR A 97 25.04 21.88 -7.40
CA TYR A 97 24.89 20.49 -7.82
C TYR A 97 23.48 20.21 -8.30
N LEU A 98 23.40 19.36 -9.33
CA LEU A 98 22.15 18.96 -9.95
C LEU A 98 21.69 17.63 -9.41
N PHE A 99 20.44 17.59 -8.96
CA PHE A 99 19.80 16.42 -8.38
C PHE A 99 18.57 16.04 -9.18
N TYR A 100 18.31 14.73 -9.19
CA TYR A 100 17.19 14.13 -9.87
C TYR A 100 16.42 13.24 -8.92
N PHE A 101 15.11 13.21 -9.11
CA PHE A 101 14.20 12.42 -8.31
C PHE A 101 13.09 11.86 -9.20
N VAL A 102 12.91 10.54 -9.19
CA VAL A 102 11.88 9.88 -10.01
C VAL A 102 10.68 9.55 -9.13
N LEU A 103 9.50 9.91 -9.63
CA LEU A 103 8.24 9.86 -8.93
C LEU A 103 7.25 8.97 -9.67
N PRO A 104 6.32 8.37 -8.92
CA PRO A 104 5.38 7.43 -9.50
C PRO A 104 4.29 8.09 -10.33
N ALA A 105 4.01 9.36 -10.06
CA ALA A 105 3.00 10.17 -10.72
C ALA A 105 3.42 11.64 -10.68
N SER A 106 2.64 12.51 -11.32
CA SER A 106 2.81 13.96 -11.21
C SER A 106 2.67 14.40 -9.75
N ALA A 107 3.79 14.71 -9.11
CA ALA A 107 3.83 15.28 -7.77
C ALA A 107 4.62 16.60 -7.76
N THR A 108 4.31 17.44 -6.77
CA THR A 108 5.17 18.58 -6.41
C THR A 108 6.06 18.13 -5.27
N LEU A 109 7.37 18.26 -5.45
CA LEU A 109 8.35 18.02 -4.40
C LEU A 109 8.49 19.27 -3.54
N GLU A 110 8.38 19.08 -2.24
CA GLU A 110 8.78 20.06 -1.24
C GLU A 110 10.21 19.74 -0.80
N ILE A 111 11.16 20.62 -1.14
CA ILE A 111 12.57 20.42 -0.85
C ILE A 111 12.99 21.47 0.17
N LEU A 112 13.43 21.04 1.35
CA LEU A 112 13.92 21.92 2.40
C LEU A 112 15.44 21.76 2.53
N HIS A 113 16.15 22.86 2.29
CA HIS A 113 17.61 22.92 2.43
C HIS A 113 18.01 24.22 3.13
N ASN A 114 18.79 24.14 4.21
CA ASN A 114 19.24 25.31 4.99
C ASN A 114 18.10 26.27 5.41
N ARG A 115 16.93 25.73 5.80
CA ARG A 115 15.69 26.48 6.13
C ARG A 115 15.04 27.22 4.97
N ASN A 116 15.55 27.06 3.76
CA ASN A 116 14.91 27.56 2.54
C ASN A 116 14.09 26.43 1.91
N GLY A 117 12.80 26.68 1.73
CA GLY A 117 11.91 25.79 1.00
C GLY A 117 11.96 26.08 -0.50
N ILE A 118 12.21 25.06 -1.31
CA ILE A 118 12.14 25.08 -2.77
C ILE A 118 11.06 24.07 -3.17
N SER A 119 10.15 24.47 -4.05
CA SER A 119 9.19 23.55 -4.66
C SER A 119 9.63 23.19 -6.08
N SER A 120 9.70 21.90 -6.41
CA SER A 120 9.96 21.45 -7.78
C SER A 120 8.78 20.63 -8.31
N VAL A 121 8.21 21.07 -9.43
CA VAL A 121 7.11 20.36 -10.09
C VAL A 121 7.70 19.30 -11.01
N SER A 122 7.35 18.04 -10.75
CA SER A 122 7.79 16.92 -11.58
C SER A 122 7.17 16.98 -12.97
N LYS A 123 7.94 16.57 -13.98
CA LYS A 123 7.52 16.56 -15.38
C LYS A 123 7.44 15.13 -15.88
N ALA A 124 6.48 14.84 -16.76
CA ALA A 124 6.39 13.53 -17.39
C ALA A 124 7.70 13.23 -18.11
N GLU A 125 8.23 12.02 -17.98
CA GLU A 125 9.51 11.62 -18.58
C GLU A 125 9.63 12.03 -20.06
N LYS A 126 8.60 11.76 -20.87
CA LYS A 126 8.57 12.09 -22.31
C LYS A 126 8.69 13.58 -22.63
N SER A 127 8.44 14.47 -21.66
CA SER A 127 8.52 15.92 -21.82
C SER A 127 9.91 16.50 -21.54
N ILE A 128 10.82 15.69 -20.99
CA ILE A 128 12.20 16.10 -20.73
C ILE A 128 13.02 15.77 -21.97
N LYS A 129 13.24 16.79 -22.81
CA LYS A 129 13.86 16.68 -24.14
C LYS A 129 15.27 16.07 -24.13
N GLU A 130 15.93 16.03 -22.98
CA GLU A 130 17.26 15.44 -22.77
C GLU A 130 17.33 14.76 -21.39
N LEU A 131 16.55 13.70 -21.19
CA LEU A 131 16.88 12.80 -20.08
C LEU A 131 18.28 12.23 -20.33
N SER A 132 19.18 12.43 -19.37
CA SER A 132 20.46 11.74 -19.40
C SER A 132 20.18 10.23 -19.57
N PRO A 133 21.00 9.48 -20.33
CA PRO A 133 20.78 8.04 -20.57
C PRO A 133 20.55 7.24 -19.29
N TYR A 134 21.13 7.70 -18.18
CA TYR A 134 20.97 7.16 -16.85
C TYR A 134 19.57 7.32 -16.27
N LEU A 135 18.99 8.52 -16.36
CA LEU A 135 17.61 8.76 -15.88
C LEU A 135 16.59 8.05 -16.75
N LYS A 136 16.92 7.87 -18.03
CA LYS A 136 16.14 7.02 -18.93
C LYS A 136 16.22 5.56 -18.49
N GLU A 137 17.41 5.04 -18.15
CA GLU A 137 17.55 3.68 -17.59
C GLU A 137 16.76 3.54 -16.28
N LEU A 138 16.81 4.54 -15.39
CA LEU A 138 16.03 4.54 -14.16
C LEU A 138 14.52 4.55 -14.41
N ALA A 139 14.05 5.43 -15.28
CA ALA A 139 12.63 5.48 -15.64
C ALA A 139 12.18 4.22 -16.40
N ASP A 140 13.06 3.63 -17.23
CA ASP A 140 12.80 2.40 -17.98
C ASP A 140 12.84 1.16 -17.06
N SER A 141 13.72 1.08 -16.05
CA SER A 141 13.70 -0.01 -15.07
C SER A 141 12.40 0.01 -14.26
N MET A 142 11.94 1.20 -13.87
CA MET A 142 10.63 1.39 -13.24
C MET A 142 9.47 1.05 -14.21
N LYS A 143 9.70 1.04 -15.53
CA LYS A 143 8.74 0.53 -16.53
C LYS A 143 8.82 -0.97 -16.72
N GLU A 144 9.97 -1.59 -16.59
CA GLU A 144 10.11 -3.05 -16.79
C GLU A 144 9.55 -3.85 -15.61
N GLN A 145 9.59 -3.30 -14.39
CA GLN A 145 8.83 -3.78 -13.23
C GLN A 145 7.30 -3.81 -13.49
N LYS A 146 6.81 -3.23 -14.60
CA LYS A 146 5.39 -3.22 -15.02
C LYS A 146 4.95 -4.47 -15.80
N LYS A 147 5.82 -5.47 -16.01
CA LYS A 147 5.51 -6.66 -16.84
C LYS A 147 4.67 -7.74 -16.11
N TYR A 148 3.79 -7.37 -15.17
CA TYR A 148 2.74 -8.27 -14.71
C TYR A 148 1.48 -8.06 -15.57
N PRO A 149 1.19 -8.94 -16.54
CA PRO A 149 0.19 -8.70 -17.60
C PRO A 149 -1.25 -8.52 -17.08
N GLU A 150 -1.52 -8.88 -15.83
CA GLU A 150 -2.85 -8.81 -15.21
C GLU A 150 -3.14 -7.47 -14.49
N HIS A 151 -2.17 -6.55 -14.44
CA HIS A 151 -2.28 -5.32 -13.63
C HIS A 151 -2.60 -4.10 -14.48
N LYS A 152 -3.54 -3.26 -13.99
CA LYS A 152 -3.82 -1.96 -14.61
C LYS A 152 -2.74 -0.96 -14.19
N VAL A 153 -2.00 -0.42 -15.15
CA VAL A 153 -1.04 0.67 -14.92
C VAL A 153 -1.82 1.97 -14.73
N TYR A 154 -1.73 2.57 -13.55
CA TYR A 154 -2.47 3.81 -13.25
C TYR A 154 -1.66 5.07 -13.55
N ASP A 155 -0.33 5.02 -13.40
CA ASP A 155 0.54 6.19 -13.58
C ASP A 155 1.83 5.87 -14.34
N THR A 156 2.38 6.90 -15.00
CA THR A 156 3.69 6.87 -15.66
C THR A 156 4.73 7.59 -14.81
N PRO A 157 6.02 7.21 -14.85
CA PRO A 157 7.04 7.88 -14.07
C PRO A 157 7.17 9.37 -14.48
N HIS A 158 7.30 10.22 -13.47
CA HIS A 158 7.64 11.63 -13.60
C HIS A 158 9.04 11.86 -13.03
N VAL A 159 9.77 12.82 -13.57
CA VAL A 159 11.09 13.19 -13.07
C VAL A 159 11.05 14.64 -12.62
N ALA A 160 11.53 14.87 -11.41
CA ALA A 160 11.83 16.20 -10.89
C ALA A 160 13.33 16.43 -10.96
N GLU A 161 13.69 17.62 -11.43
CA GLU A 161 15.06 18.11 -11.51
C GLU A 161 15.15 19.39 -10.69
N PHE A 162 16.20 19.50 -9.87
CA PHE A 162 16.44 20.70 -9.09
C PHE A 162 17.92 20.84 -8.75
N GLN A 163 18.34 22.08 -8.48
CA GLN A 163 19.72 22.38 -8.16
C GLN A 163 19.83 22.90 -6.73
N LEU A 164 20.83 22.43 -6.00
CA LEU A 164 21.15 22.90 -4.66
C LEU A 164 22.55 23.48 -4.62
N ASN A 165 22.71 24.58 -3.90
CA ASN A 165 24.01 25.16 -3.61
C ASN A 165 24.53 24.54 -2.31
N LEU A 166 25.51 23.65 -2.40
CA LEU A 166 26.08 22.98 -1.25
C LEU A 166 27.39 23.65 -0.86
N GLU A 167 27.53 23.99 0.43
CA GLU A 167 28.83 24.28 1.04
C GLU A 167 29.68 23.01 1.18
N LYS A 168 30.99 23.17 1.38
CA LYS A 168 31.88 22.04 1.68
C LYS A 168 31.50 21.40 3.03
N GLY A 169 31.45 20.08 3.09
CA GLY A 169 31.08 19.31 4.28
C GLY A 169 29.68 18.68 4.17
N ILE A 170 29.16 18.22 5.31
CA ILE A 170 27.87 17.50 5.38
C ILE A 170 26.72 18.50 5.52
N GLN A 171 25.71 18.37 4.68
CA GLN A 171 24.47 19.12 4.75
C GLN A 171 23.26 18.21 4.72
N GLU A 172 22.17 18.69 5.32
CA GLU A 172 20.89 17.99 5.37
C GLU A 172 19.94 18.56 4.30
N VAL A 173 19.32 17.67 3.55
CA VAL A 173 18.29 17.98 2.56
C VAL A 173 17.08 17.12 2.88
N GLU A 174 15.94 17.76 3.05
CA GLU A 174 14.66 17.06 3.24
C GLU A 174 13.82 17.18 1.98
N ILE A 175 13.22 16.07 1.55
CA ILE A 175 12.30 15.99 0.42
C ILE A 175 10.99 15.38 0.89
N GLY A 176 9.89 16.10 0.68
CA GLY A 176 8.54 15.68 0.97
C GLY A 176 7.69 15.57 -0.30
N TYR A 177 6.89 14.52 -0.40
CA TYR A 177 5.87 14.37 -1.45
C TYR A 177 4.75 13.42 -1.01
N VAL A 178 3.65 13.44 -1.75
CA VAL A 178 2.51 12.54 -1.54
C VAL A 178 2.32 11.67 -2.77
N MET A 179 2.06 10.39 -2.56
CA MET A 179 1.74 9.44 -3.64
C MET A 179 0.54 8.58 -3.28
N ARG A 180 -0.15 8.06 -4.29
CA ARG A 180 -1.17 7.03 -4.10
C ARG A 180 -0.50 5.65 -4.16
N PRO A 181 -0.66 4.79 -3.13
CA PRO A 181 -0.08 3.45 -3.14
C PRO A 181 -0.83 2.56 -4.12
N GLY A 182 -0.14 1.56 -4.67
CA GLY A 182 -0.77 0.50 -5.47
C GLY A 182 -1.70 -0.37 -4.62
N GLN A 183 -2.46 -1.25 -5.27
CA GLN A 183 -3.40 -2.12 -4.57
C GLN A 183 -3.50 -3.48 -5.22
N ASN A 184 -3.47 -4.53 -4.40
CA ASN A 184 -3.87 -5.88 -4.78
C ASN A 184 -5.18 -6.23 -4.09
N GLU A 185 -6.08 -6.88 -4.82
CA GLU A 185 -7.31 -7.47 -4.30
C GLU A 185 -7.25 -8.98 -4.49
N THR A 186 -7.69 -9.75 -3.50
CA THR A 186 -8.12 -11.14 -3.71
C THR A 186 -9.56 -11.31 -3.23
N GLY A 187 -10.25 -12.29 -3.82
CA GLY A 187 -11.64 -12.60 -3.49
C GLY A 187 -12.48 -12.76 -4.74
N PHE A 188 -12.69 -14.01 -5.16
CA PHE A 188 -13.63 -14.39 -6.21
C PHE A 188 -14.36 -15.67 -5.79
N GLY A 189 -15.67 -15.75 -6.02
CA GLY A 189 -16.44 -17.00 -6.00
C GLY A 189 -17.75 -16.98 -5.20
N TYR A 190 -18.78 -17.68 -5.72
CA TYR A 190 -20.12 -17.85 -5.11
C TYR A 190 -20.11 -18.62 -3.76
N LEU A 191 -18.95 -19.20 -3.40
CA LEU A 191 -18.69 -19.93 -2.15
C LEU A 191 -17.57 -19.28 -1.30
N SER A 192 -17.07 -18.12 -1.71
CA SER A 192 -16.05 -17.39 -0.97
C SER A 192 -16.74 -16.60 0.13
N PHE A 193 -16.96 -17.25 1.27
CA PHE A 193 -17.49 -16.65 2.51
C PHE A 193 -16.47 -15.70 3.20
N GLY A 194 -15.50 -15.17 2.47
CA GLY A 194 -14.51 -14.22 2.96
C GLY A 194 -14.76 -12.85 2.38
N ASP A 195 -14.70 -11.81 3.23
CA ASP A 195 -14.60 -10.44 2.76
C ASP A 195 -13.40 -10.32 1.80
N PRO A 196 -13.48 -9.53 0.72
CA PRO A 196 -12.35 -9.32 -0.16
C PRO A 196 -11.16 -8.76 0.65
N ASP A 197 -10.00 -9.44 0.56
CA ASP A 197 -8.78 -8.95 1.18
C ASP A 197 -8.16 -7.88 0.26
N PHE A 198 -7.95 -6.69 0.82
CA PHE A 198 -7.32 -5.58 0.13
C PHE A 198 -5.92 -5.36 0.71
N TRP A 199 -4.91 -5.26 -0.16
CA TRP A 199 -3.55 -4.92 0.24
C TRP A 199 -3.05 -3.70 -0.50
N GLY A 200 -2.50 -2.75 0.23
CA GLY A 200 -1.75 -1.63 -0.31
C GLY A 200 -0.33 -2.05 -0.63
N VAL A 201 0.20 -1.60 -1.77
CA VAL A 201 1.55 -1.90 -2.23
C VAL A 201 2.33 -0.60 -2.39
N ILE A 202 3.53 -0.56 -1.83
CA ILE A 202 4.49 0.53 -1.99
C ILE A 202 5.81 -0.05 -2.43
N GLU A 203 6.42 0.59 -3.41
CA GLU A 203 7.75 0.26 -3.90
C GLU A 203 8.61 1.53 -3.87
N TYR A 204 9.87 1.35 -3.48
CA TYR A 204 10.86 2.42 -3.44
C TYR A 204 12.21 1.90 -3.96
N ASP A 205 12.65 2.49 -5.08
CA ASP A 205 13.89 2.14 -5.77
C ASP A 205 15.08 2.80 -5.08
N LEU A 206 15.93 1.98 -4.46
CA LEU A 206 17.12 2.39 -3.71
C LEU A 206 18.41 2.18 -4.51
N TRP A 207 18.40 1.30 -5.51
CA TRP A 207 19.58 0.95 -6.29
C TRP A 207 20.37 2.15 -6.86
N PRO A 208 19.76 3.30 -7.28
CA PRO A 208 20.54 4.43 -7.81
C PRO A 208 21.47 5.06 -6.77
N ALA A 209 21.17 4.92 -5.47
CA ALA A 209 22.04 5.41 -4.41
C ALA A 209 23.39 4.70 -4.39
N LYS A 210 23.44 3.42 -4.79
CA LYS A 210 24.65 2.58 -4.71
C LYS A 210 25.84 3.14 -5.48
N GLU A 211 25.59 4.02 -6.45
CA GLU A 211 26.65 4.64 -7.26
C GLU A 211 27.38 5.80 -6.57
N TRP A 212 26.78 6.40 -5.55
CA TRP A 212 27.28 7.63 -4.94
C TRP A 212 27.21 7.64 -3.41
N ILE A 213 26.89 6.51 -2.79
CA ILE A 213 26.96 6.35 -1.33
C ILE A 213 28.41 6.47 -0.81
N SER A 214 28.52 6.86 0.46
CA SER A 214 29.77 6.76 1.21
C SER A 214 30.01 5.33 1.71
N LYS A 215 31.24 5.05 2.15
CA LYS A 215 31.59 3.75 2.76
C LYS A 215 30.84 3.49 4.07
N ASN A 216 30.42 4.55 4.76
CA ASN A 216 29.76 4.47 6.06
C ASN A 216 28.25 4.76 5.95
N PHE A 217 27.69 4.56 4.75
CA PHE A 217 26.31 4.87 4.46
C PHE A 217 25.35 4.15 5.42
N ARG A 218 24.30 4.87 5.82
CA ARG A 218 23.21 4.35 6.64
C ARG A 218 21.86 4.68 6.03
N LEU A 219 21.03 3.66 5.88
CA LEU A 219 19.63 3.80 5.50
C LEU A 219 18.76 3.45 6.70
N THR A 220 17.93 4.39 7.13
CA THR A 220 16.84 4.13 8.07
C THR A 220 15.53 4.22 7.31
N PHE A 221 14.76 3.14 7.30
CA PHE A 221 13.42 3.12 6.74
C PHE A 221 12.41 2.97 7.87
N GLU A 222 11.43 3.87 7.90
CA GLU A 222 10.35 3.87 8.88
C GLU A 222 9.00 3.97 8.16
N MET A 223 8.19 2.93 8.31
CA MET A 223 6.82 2.92 7.79
C MET A 223 5.83 2.96 8.93
N SER A 224 4.84 3.84 8.81
CA SER A 224 3.77 3.99 9.77
C SER A 224 2.40 3.79 9.13
N LEU A 225 1.57 3.00 9.81
CA LEU A 225 0.22 2.65 9.40
C LEU A 225 -0.75 3.05 10.52
N PRO A 226 -1.94 3.61 10.19
CA PRO A 226 -2.94 3.92 11.20
C PRO A 226 -3.45 2.62 11.84
N GLU A 227 -3.63 2.66 13.15
CA GLU A 227 -4.15 1.55 13.93
C GLU A 227 -5.68 1.59 13.89
N ASN A 228 -6.28 0.56 13.31
CA ASN A 228 -7.72 0.57 13.08
C ASN A 228 -8.47 0.33 14.40
N ARG A 229 -9.06 1.38 14.97
CA ARG A 229 -9.83 1.31 16.23
C ARG A 229 -11.28 0.85 16.05
N ARG A 230 -11.77 0.64 14.82
CA ARG A 230 -13.22 0.60 14.54
C ARG A 230 -13.87 -0.77 14.37
N PHE A 231 -13.12 -1.88 14.26
CA PHE A 231 -13.73 -3.21 14.13
C PHE A 231 -13.11 -4.24 15.08
N PHE A 232 -14.00 -4.91 15.81
CA PHE A 232 -13.81 -6.00 16.78
C PHE A 232 -12.48 -6.79 16.68
N PHE A 233 -11.74 -6.83 17.79
CA PHE A 233 -10.79 -7.83 18.32
C PHE A 233 -9.75 -8.57 17.43
N TRP A 234 -9.80 -8.54 16.09
CA TRP A 234 -8.97 -9.41 15.23
C TRP A 234 -8.31 -8.70 14.03
N GLY A 235 -8.58 -7.42 13.77
CA GLY A 235 -8.03 -6.69 12.60
C GLY A 235 -6.73 -5.95 12.88
N ARG A 236 -5.61 -6.64 13.13
CA ARG A 236 -4.30 -5.98 13.17
C ARG A 236 -3.82 -5.77 11.74
N ARG A 237 -3.62 -4.52 11.30
CA ARG A 237 -2.93 -4.25 10.03
C ARG A 237 -1.50 -4.78 10.13
N ASN A 238 -1.19 -5.73 9.27
CA ASN A 238 0.14 -6.30 9.12
C ASN A 238 0.91 -5.52 8.04
N LEU A 239 2.23 -5.50 8.20
CA LEU A 239 3.16 -4.96 7.23
C LEU A 239 4.18 -6.06 6.94
N THR A 240 4.33 -6.39 5.67
CA THR A 240 5.40 -7.26 5.20
C THR A 240 6.22 -6.49 4.18
N CYS A 241 7.53 -6.49 4.34
CA CYS A 241 8.45 -5.82 3.43
C CYS A 241 9.42 -6.82 2.82
N PHE A 242 9.87 -6.55 1.60
CA PHE A 242 10.71 -7.41 0.80
C PHE A 242 11.84 -6.62 0.16
N ASP A 243 13.01 -7.25 0.09
CA ASP A 243 14.11 -6.87 -0.80
C ASP A 243 13.90 -7.57 -2.13
N LEU A 244 13.63 -6.79 -3.17
CA LEU A 244 13.60 -7.25 -4.55
C LEU A 244 14.91 -6.83 -5.21
N GLY A 245 15.67 -7.80 -5.73
CA GLY A 245 16.83 -7.49 -6.55
C GLY A 245 16.42 -6.85 -7.88
N LYS A 246 17.31 -6.05 -8.50
CA LYS A 246 17.04 -5.32 -9.77
C LYS A 246 16.41 -6.16 -10.91
N ASN A 247 16.58 -7.48 -10.89
CA ASN A 247 16.08 -8.41 -11.90
C ASN A 247 15.04 -9.44 -11.37
N ASP A 248 14.38 -9.19 -10.23
CA ASP A 248 13.28 -9.98 -9.64
C ASP A 248 13.56 -11.46 -9.28
N TYR A 249 14.73 -12.02 -9.57
CA TYR A 249 15.04 -13.43 -9.27
C TYR A 249 15.24 -13.74 -7.78
N LYS A 250 15.48 -12.72 -6.95
CA LYS A 250 15.67 -12.87 -5.51
C LYS A 250 14.69 -11.97 -4.78
N THR A 251 13.73 -12.60 -4.12
CA THR A 251 12.84 -11.96 -3.15
C THR A 251 13.26 -12.45 -1.76
N LYS A 252 13.58 -11.51 -0.87
CA LYS A 252 13.88 -11.83 0.53
C LYS A 252 12.97 -11.01 1.43
N GLU A 253 12.24 -11.68 2.30
CA GLU A 253 11.44 -11.01 3.33
C GLU A 253 12.34 -10.28 4.33
N LEU A 254 11.95 -9.06 4.68
CA LEU A 254 12.64 -8.18 5.60
C LEU A 254 11.88 -8.11 6.90
N ASN A 255 12.60 -8.34 8.01
CA ASN A 255 12.05 -8.20 9.34
C ASN A 255 12.39 -6.81 9.91
N PRO A 256 11.43 -6.11 10.52
CA PRO A 256 11.70 -4.84 11.19
C PRO A 256 12.60 -5.08 12.40
N GLU A 257 13.58 -4.20 12.61
CA GLU A 257 14.41 -4.20 13.81
C GLU A 257 13.59 -3.73 15.03
N HIS A 258 12.66 -2.80 14.80
CA HIS A 258 11.75 -2.32 15.83
C HIS A 258 10.33 -2.20 15.28
N SER A 259 9.37 -2.74 16.03
CA SER A 259 7.95 -2.49 15.83
C SER A 259 7.38 -1.91 17.11
N SER A 260 6.71 -0.76 17.02
CA SER A 260 6.02 -0.15 18.15
C SER A 260 4.60 0.24 17.77
N ALA A 261 3.67 0.07 18.71
CA ALA A 261 2.36 0.70 18.64
C ALA A 261 2.44 2.00 19.45
N ARG A 262 2.13 3.13 18.81
CA ARG A 262 2.03 4.44 19.46
C ARG A 262 0.64 4.98 19.21
N SER A 263 -0.20 4.93 20.24
CA SER A 263 -1.56 5.52 20.36
C SER A 263 -2.56 5.19 19.24
N ASP A 264 -2.28 5.63 18.02
CA ASP A 264 -3.13 5.60 16.83
C ASP A 264 -2.41 5.07 15.58
N LYS A 265 -1.14 4.67 15.71
CA LYS A 265 -0.35 4.15 14.60
C LYS A 265 0.64 3.07 15.03
N ARG A 266 0.87 2.12 14.11
CA ARG A 266 1.97 1.17 14.20
C ARG A 266 3.14 1.69 13.38
N VAL A 267 4.33 1.63 13.96
CA VAL A 267 5.57 2.10 13.35
C VAL A 267 6.52 0.92 13.22
N PHE A 268 7.03 0.70 12.02
CA PHE A 268 7.96 -0.36 11.67
C PHE A 268 9.26 0.28 11.19
N ARG A 269 10.37 -0.02 11.86
CA ARG A 269 11.69 0.52 11.54
C ARG A 269 12.62 -0.58 11.06
N PHE A 270 13.34 -0.27 10.00
CA PHE A 270 14.36 -1.09 9.37
C PHE A 270 15.64 -0.25 9.25
N GLN A 271 16.79 -0.84 9.50
CA GLN A 271 18.08 -0.18 9.39
C GLN A 271 19.01 -1.01 8.52
N PHE A 272 19.71 -0.34 7.61
CA PHE A 272 20.67 -0.95 6.71
C PHE A 272 21.97 -0.13 6.69
N GLY A 273 23.09 -0.83 6.48
CA GLY A 273 24.38 -0.21 6.23
C GLY A 273 24.60 0.04 4.75
N SER A 274 25.84 -0.12 4.28
CA SER A 274 26.20 -0.08 2.85
C SER A 274 25.59 -1.22 2.04
N GLU A 275 25.18 -2.31 2.69
CA GLU A 275 24.42 -3.40 2.09
C GLU A 275 22.92 -3.18 2.37
N PHE A 276 22.20 -2.66 1.37
CA PHE A 276 20.77 -2.36 1.43
C PHE A 276 20.05 -2.89 0.17
N PRO A 277 18.71 -3.10 0.25
CA PRO A 277 17.91 -3.61 -0.87
C PRO A 277 18.08 -2.77 -2.14
N ASP A 278 17.96 -3.41 -3.31
CA ASP A 278 17.87 -2.65 -4.57
C ASP A 278 16.52 -1.95 -4.67
N ILE A 279 15.46 -2.67 -4.33
CA ILE A 279 14.08 -2.20 -4.34
C ILE A 279 13.44 -2.65 -3.03
N LEU A 280 12.85 -1.71 -2.32
CA LEU A 280 12.08 -1.99 -1.13
C LEU A 280 10.61 -2.05 -1.49
N ARG A 281 10.02 -3.24 -1.40
CA ARG A 281 8.56 -3.43 -1.60
C ARG A 281 7.90 -3.75 -0.28
N CYS A 282 6.88 -3.00 0.10
CA CYS A 282 6.08 -3.27 1.28
C CYS A 282 4.61 -3.45 0.91
N THR A 283 3.98 -4.45 1.54
CA THR A 283 2.56 -4.76 1.44
C THR A 283 1.90 -4.61 2.80
N TYR A 284 0.73 -3.99 2.84
CA TYR A 284 -0.01 -3.78 4.08
C TYR A 284 -1.51 -3.92 3.89
N ASP A 285 -2.22 -4.31 4.95
CA ASP A 285 -3.66 -4.53 4.89
C ASP A 285 -4.44 -3.21 4.77
N LEU A 286 -5.46 -3.20 3.92
CA LEU A 286 -6.39 -2.10 3.69
C LEU A 286 -7.80 -2.51 4.13
N ASP A 287 -8.61 -1.52 4.54
CA ASP A 287 -10.00 -1.76 4.94
C ASP A 287 -10.97 -1.82 3.74
N GLY A 288 -10.48 -1.55 2.53
CA GLY A 288 -11.30 -1.43 1.33
C GLY A 288 -10.52 -0.97 0.10
N PRO A 289 -11.19 -0.82 -1.05
CA PRO A 289 -10.54 -0.42 -2.29
C PRO A 289 -10.21 1.08 -2.30
N LEU A 290 -8.94 1.39 -2.54
CA LEU A 290 -8.39 2.71 -2.89
C LEU A 290 -8.78 3.13 -4.32
N TYR A 291 -8.96 2.16 -5.22
CA TYR A 291 -9.28 2.40 -6.63
C TYR A 291 -10.70 1.91 -6.95
N ARG A 292 -11.56 2.81 -7.45
CA ARG A 292 -12.94 2.51 -7.88
C ARG A 292 -13.01 2.19 -9.38
#